data_AF-A0A667GT50-F1
#
_entry.id   AF-A0A667GT50-F1
#
_cell.length_a   1.000
_cell.length_b   1.000
_cell.length_c   1.000
_cell.angle_alpha   90.00
_cell.angle_beta   90.00
_cell.angle_gamma   90.00
#
_symmetry.space_group_name_H-M   'P 1'
#
loop_
_entity.id
_entity.type
_entity.pdbx_description
1 polymer ?
#
loop_
_entity_poly.entity_id
_entity_poly.type
_entity_poly.pdbx_seq_one_letter_code
_entity_poly.pdbx_strand_id
1 'polypeptide(L)'
;MAAASLGSVCRKVLTGLKASKSLISLQAPPSTGCRFSLSLLPKNIPNVTSFHQCRLLHTTLSRKGLEEFFDDPKNWGEEKVKSGASWTCQQLRNKSNEDLHKLWYVLLKERNMLLTLEQEAKRQRLPMPSPERLEKVIDSMDALDKVVQEREDALRLLQTGQEKARPGAWRRDIFGRIIWHKFKQWPIPWYLNKRYNRKRFFAMPYVERFMSLLEILHEQLPEYQEHVLG
;
A
#
# COMPACT_ATOMS: atom_id res chain seq x y z
N MET A 1 2.85 -56.05 -33.70
CA MET A 1 3.25 -56.08 -32.28
C MET A 1 2.79 -54.76 -31.66
N ALA A 2 1.54 -54.73 -31.16
CA ALA A 2 1.19 -54.56 -29.73
C ALA A 2 1.60 -53.15 -29.20
N ALA A 3 0.74 -52.13 -29.19
CA ALA A 3 -0.50 -51.88 -28.41
C ALA A 3 -0.27 -51.50 -26.92
N ALA A 4 -1.08 -50.52 -26.47
CA ALA A 4 -1.29 -49.99 -25.10
C ALA A 4 -0.23 -48.99 -24.58
N SER A 5 -0.50 -47.70 -24.34
CA SER A 5 -1.54 -47.00 -23.55
C SER A 5 -1.40 -47.21 -22.02
N LEU A 6 -0.92 -46.18 -21.33
CA LEU A 6 -1.09 -45.96 -19.89
C LEU A 6 -1.37 -44.45 -19.75
N GLY A 7 -2.46 -43.93 -19.21
CA GLY A 7 -3.55 -44.51 -18.42
C GLY A 7 -4.05 -43.39 -17.52
N SER A 8 -5.12 -42.69 -17.92
CA SER A 8 -5.83 -41.77 -17.04
C SER A 8 -6.61 -42.56 -16.00
N VAL A 9 -6.51 -42.24 -14.71
CA VAL A 9 -7.57 -42.61 -13.75
C VAL A 9 -7.84 -41.46 -12.80
N CYS A 10 -9.10 -41.08 -12.82
CA CYS A 10 -9.76 -40.10 -12.00
C CYS A 10 -10.59 -40.84 -10.93
N ARG A 11 -10.85 -40.14 -9.81
CA ARG A 11 -11.98 -40.27 -8.87
C ARG A 11 -11.95 -41.27 -7.71
N LYS A 12 -12.34 -40.67 -6.55
CA LYS A 12 -13.28 -41.07 -5.46
C LYS A 12 -12.53 -40.96 -4.12
N VAL A 13 -12.77 -40.00 -3.23
CA VAL A 13 -13.98 -39.51 -2.54
C VAL A 13 -14.73 -40.59 -1.74
N LEU A 14 -14.59 -40.43 -0.41
CA LEU A 14 -15.51 -40.64 0.72
C LEU A 14 -15.54 -41.97 1.51
N THR A 15 -15.72 -41.75 2.82
CA THR A 15 -16.22 -42.62 3.91
C THR A 15 -15.20 -43.60 4.51
N GLY A 16 -15.08 -43.78 5.82
CA GLY A 16 -15.80 -43.28 6.99
C GLY A 16 -15.64 -44.27 8.15
N LEU A 17 -15.75 -43.78 9.41
CA LEU A 17 -16.10 -44.53 10.64
C LEU A 17 -15.01 -45.51 11.16
N LYS A 18 -14.77 -45.77 12.45
CA LYS A 18 -15.43 -45.58 13.78
C LYS A 18 -14.31 -45.89 14.81
N ALA A 19 -14.05 -45.08 15.84
CA ALA A 19 -14.69 -45.05 17.15
C ALA A 19 -14.05 -45.94 18.25
N SER A 20 -13.67 -45.27 19.35
CA SER A 20 -13.86 -45.66 20.77
C SER A 20 -13.71 -44.35 21.58
N LYS A 21 -14.76 -43.68 22.11
CA LYS A 21 -15.60 -43.99 23.29
C LYS A 21 -14.76 -44.43 24.49
N SER A 22 -14.80 -43.82 25.68
CA SER A 22 -15.87 -43.19 26.48
C SER A 22 -15.24 -42.58 27.74
N LEU A 23 -15.82 -41.80 28.67
CA LEU A 23 -17.02 -40.98 28.96
C LEU A 23 -16.67 -40.32 30.33
N ILE A 24 -17.20 -39.15 30.73
CA ILE A 24 -18.35 -38.95 31.65
C ILE A 24 -18.33 -37.43 31.97
N SER A 25 -19.30 -36.61 31.52
CA SER A 25 -20.61 -36.21 32.15
C SER A 25 -20.47 -34.92 33.00
N LEU A 26 -21.34 -33.89 33.02
CA LEU A 26 -22.81 -33.73 32.99
C LEU A 26 -23.15 -32.32 32.38
N GLN A 27 -23.96 -32.17 31.33
CA GLN A 27 -25.42 -31.84 31.28
C GLN A 27 -25.91 -30.55 31.99
N ALA A 28 -26.36 -29.57 31.17
CA ALA A 28 -27.39 -28.53 31.42
C ALA A 28 -28.80 -29.12 31.05
N PRO A 29 -29.97 -28.41 30.95
CA PRO A 29 -30.38 -26.98 31.07
C PRO A 29 -31.77 -26.85 31.83
N PRO A 30 -32.81 -26.01 31.52
CA PRO A 30 -33.00 -24.77 30.74
C PRO A 30 -33.93 -23.66 31.35
N SER A 31 -33.90 -22.46 30.74
CA SER A 31 -35.00 -21.50 30.45
C SER A 31 -35.81 -20.77 31.54
N THR A 32 -36.17 -19.53 31.17
CA THR A 32 -37.39 -18.75 31.51
C THR A 32 -37.17 -17.53 32.40
N GLY A 33 -37.65 -16.39 31.90
CA GLY A 33 -37.32 -15.06 32.39
C GLY A 33 -38.02 -14.63 33.67
N CYS A 34 -37.54 -13.51 34.22
CA CYS A 34 -38.31 -12.63 35.09
C CYS A 34 -37.70 -11.23 35.05
N ARG A 35 -38.54 -10.25 34.66
CA ARG A 35 -38.42 -8.87 35.12
C ARG A 35 -38.56 -8.88 36.65
N PHE A 36 -37.83 -8.05 37.38
CA PHE A 36 -38.38 -7.20 38.45
C PHE A 36 -37.31 -6.20 38.92
N SER A 37 -37.71 -4.94 38.92
CA SER A 37 -37.02 -3.74 39.42
C SER A 37 -36.97 -3.69 40.95
N LEU A 38 -36.04 -2.90 41.50
CA LEU A 38 -36.19 -2.01 42.67
C LEU A 38 -34.83 -1.27 42.85
N SER A 39 -34.67 -0.09 42.25
CA SER A 39 -34.94 1.25 42.81
C SER A 39 -33.84 1.78 43.73
N LEU A 40 -33.08 2.79 43.25
CA LEU A 40 -32.64 3.93 44.07
C LEU A 40 -32.49 5.17 43.15
N LEU A 41 -33.47 6.07 43.23
CA LEU A 41 -33.41 7.48 42.81
C LEU A 41 -32.85 8.31 43.98
N PRO A 42 -32.19 9.46 43.77
CA PRO A 42 -32.89 10.72 43.44
C PRO A 42 -32.20 11.48 42.29
N LYS A 43 -32.90 11.86 41.21
CA LYS A 43 -33.78 13.03 41.07
C LYS A 43 -33.08 14.36 41.35
N ASN A 44 -32.52 14.97 40.30
CA ASN A 44 -32.86 16.34 39.92
C ASN A 44 -32.44 16.66 38.48
N ILE A 45 -33.43 17.04 37.69
CA ILE A 45 -33.36 17.61 36.33
C ILE A 45 -33.59 19.12 36.52
N PRO A 46 -32.88 19.98 35.78
CA PRO A 46 -33.61 20.83 34.84
C PRO A 46 -33.03 20.75 33.44
N ASN A 47 -33.89 20.24 32.56
CA ASN A 47 -34.00 20.42 31.13
C ASN A 47 -33.15 21.57 30.56
N VAL A 48 -32.05 21.21 29.91
CA VAL A 48 -31.53 22.00 28.79
C VAL A 48 -31.88 21.21 27.54
N THR A 49 -32.94 21.65 26.88
CA THR A 49 -33.25 21.28 25.50
C THR A 49 -32.12 21.76 24.60
N SER A 50 -31.03 20.99 24.50
CA SER A 50 -30.19 21.10 23.31
C SER A 50 -30.87 20.31 22.21
N PHE A 51 -31.76 21.00 21.49
CA PHE A 51 -31.98 20.68 20.09
C PHE A 51 -30.66 20.91 19.37
N HIS A 52 -29.70 19.99 19.53
CA HIS A 52 -28.70 19.79 18.52
C HIS A 52 -29.47 19.27 17.32
N GLN A 53 -29.87 20.21 16.46
CA GLN A 53 -30.08 19.96 15.06
C GLN A 53 -28.81 19.26 14.59
N CYS A 54 -28.82 17.93 14.61
CA CYS A 54 -27.89 17.13 13.83
C CYS A 54 -28.11 17.61 12.40
N ARG A 55 -27.22 18.49 11.94
CA ARG A 55 -27.17 18.99 10.57
C ARG A 55 -26.71 17.81 9.71
N LEU A 56 -27.60 16.83 9.53
CA LEU A 56 -27.46 15.74 8.59
C LEU A 56 -27.72 16.30 7.19
N LEU A 57 -26.80 17.13 6.71
CA LEU A 57 -26.73 17.53 5.32
C LEU A 57 -25.37 17.11 4.77
N HIS A 58 -25.01 15.85 4.96
CA HIS A 58 -24.21 15.17 3.96
C HIS A 58 -25.20 14.68 2.91
N THR A 59 -25.41 15.49 1.85
CA THR A 59 -25.87 14.94 0.58
C THR A 59 -24.81 13.93 0.15
N THR A 60 -25.01 12.65 0.47
CA THR A 60 -24.14 11.59 -0.02
C THR A 60 -24.20 11.66 -1.54
N LEU A 61 -23.12 12.13 -2.16
CA LEU A 61 -22.92 12.04 -3.61
C LEU A 61 -23.32 10.63 -4.03
N SER A 62 -24.17 10.52 -5.06
CA SER A 62 -24.59 9.24 -5.62
C SER A 62 -23.37 8.36 -5.83
N ARG A 63 -23.29 7.25 -5.09
CA ARG A 63 -22.24 6.25 -5.28
C ARG A 63 -22.62 5.49 -6.54
N LYS A 64 -22.06 5.88 -7.68
CA LYS A 64 -22.26 5.16 -8.95
C LYS A 64 -21.66 3.74 -8.90
N GLY A 65 -20.91 3.42 -7.83
CA GLY A 65 -20.52 2.07 -7.49
C GLY A 65 -19.48 1.56 -8.48
N LEU A 66 -19.82 0.54 -9.26
CA LEU A 66 -18.93 -0.04 -10.27
C LEU A 66 -18.86 0.79 -11.56
N GLU A 67 -19.81 1.70 -11.80
CA GLU A 67 -19.79 2.53 -13.00
C GLU A 67 -18.60 3.50 -13.00
N GLU A 68 -18.02 3.83 -11.83
CA GLU A 68 -16.86 4.72 -11.73
C GLU A 68 -15.55 4.08 -12.26
N PHE A 69 -15.55 2.77 -12.53
CA PHE A 69 -14.42 2.08 -13.15
C PHE A 69 -14.44 2.13 -14.68
N PHE A 70 -15.48 2.71 -15.27
CA PHE A 70 -15.61 2.85 -16.71
C PHE A 70 -15.75 4.33 -17.07
N ASP A 71 -15.27 4.69 -18.25
CA ASP A 71 -15.48 6.05 -18.77
C ASP A 71 -16.97 6.24 -19.10
N ASP A 72 -17.37 7.50 -19.32
CA ASP A 72 -18.73 7.84 -19.69
C ASP A 72 -19.19 6.99 -20.90
N PRO A 73 -20.41 6.40 -20.87
CA PRO A 73 -20.89 5.53 -21.94
C PRO A 73 -20.89 6.15 -23.34
N LYS A 74 -20.83 7.49 -23.41
CA LYS A 74 -20.74 8.26 -24.66
C LYS A 74 -19.37 8.14 -25.35
N ASN A 75 -18.31 7.90 -24.58
CA ASN A 75 -16.93 7.84 -25.06
C ASN A 75 -16.52 6.42 -25.49
N TRP A 76 -17.42 5.44 -25.38
CA TRP A 76 -17.11 4.05 -25.72
C TRP A 76 -16.94 3.88 -27.22
N GLY A 77 -15.79 3.34 -27.63
CA GLY A 77 -15.44 3.11 -29.04
C GLY A 77 -14.85 4.33 -29.75
N GLU A 78 -14.70 5.47 -29.08
CA GLU A 78 -13.96 6.60 -29.62
C GLU A 78 -12.44 6.35 -29.56
N GLU A 79 -11.73 6.66 -30.65
CA GLU A 79 -10.27 6.48 -30.71
C GLU A 79 -9.51 7.58 -29.94
N LYS A 80 -10.08 8.80 -29.88
CA LYS A 80 -9.44 9.98 -29.30
C LYS A 80 -10.37 10.71 -28.34
N VAL A 81 -10.13 10.54 -27.04
CA VAL A 81 -10.83 11.28 -25.99
C VAL A 81 -10.04 12.54 -25.63
N LYS A 82 -10.69 13.70 -25.75
CA LYS A 82 -10.06 15.00 -25.41
C LYS A 82 -9.81 15.07 -23.91
N SER A 83 -8.56 15.30 -23.53
CA SER A 83 -8.14 15.38 -22.13
C SER A 83 -7.44 16.70 -21.83
N GLY A 84 -7.59 17.19 -20.60
CA GLY A 84 -6.92 18.39 -20.12
C GLY A 84 -5.40 18.22 -19.93
N ALA A 85 -4.75 19.28 -19.46
CA ALA A 85 -3.35 19.25 -19.04
C ALA A 85 -3.16 18.58 -17.68
N SER A 86 -1.95 18.11 -17.39
CA SER A 86 -1.57 17.59 -16.07
C SER A 86 -1.45 18.71 -15.03
N TRP A 87 -1.62 18.35 -13.76
CA TRP A 87 -1.45 19.27 -12.64
C TRP A 87 0.02 19.60 -12.43
N THR A 88 0.35 20.89 -12.46
CA THR A 88 1.71 21.34 -12.20
C THR A 88 1.96 21.52 -10.70
N CYS A 89 3.17 21.20 -10.22
CA CYS A 89 3.57 21.39 -8.80
C CYS A 89 3.22 22.80 -8.27
N GLN A 90 3.46 23.84 -9.08
CA GLN A 90 3.18 25.23 -8.68
C GLN A 90 1.68 25.51 -8.44
N GLN A 91 0.80 24.89 -9.22
CA GLN A 91 -0.65 25.02 -9.02
C GLN A 91 -1.09 24.34 -7.72
N LEU A 92 -0.48 23.18 -7.41
CA LEU A 92 -0.78 22.39 -6.21
C LEU A 92 -0.26 23.05 -4.94
N ARG A 93 0.86 23.79 -4.99
CA ARG A 93 1.39 24.56 -3.85
C ARG A 93 0.41 25.60 -3.31
N ASN A 94 -0.44 26.16 -4.17
CA ASN A 94 -1.43 27.16 -3.80
C ASN A 94 -2.70 26.56 -3.17
N LYS A 95 -2.84 25.23 -3.11
CA LYS A 95 -4.03 24.54 -2.59
C LYS A 95 -3.87 24.10 -1.14
N SER A 96 -4.99 24.02 -0.42
CA SER A 96 -5.05 23.52 0.95
C SER A 96 -4.78 22.00 1.02
N ASN A 97 -4.32 21.48 2.16
CA ASN A 97 -4.09 20.04 2.34
C ASN A 97 -5.39 19.22 2.20
N GLU A 98 -6.53 19.78 2.64
CA GLU A 98 -7.84 19.12 2.51
C GLU A 98 -8.25 18.95 1.05
N ASP A 99 -8.01 19.96 0.22
CA ASP A 99 -8.33 19.91 -1.20
C ASP A 99 -7.38 18.98 -1.95
N LEU A 100 -6.09 18.96 -1.59
CA LEU A 100 -5.14 18.00 -2.15
C LEU A 100 -5.55 16.55 -1.82
N HIS A 101 -6.01 16.29 -0.60
CA HIS A 101 -6.49 14.97 -0.21
C HIS A 101 -7.73 14.55 -1.02
N LYS A 102 -8.69 15.47 -1.23
CA LYS A 102 -9.85 15.20 -2.11
C LYS A 102 -9.41 14.97 -3.56
N LEU A 103 -8.51 15.79 -4.07
CA LEU A 103 -7.98 15.71 -5.43
C LEU A 103 -7.26 14.38 -5.68
N TRP A 104 -6.47 13.89 -4.71
CA TRP A 104 -5.80 12.61 -4.80
C TRP A 104 -6.79 11.47 -5.10
N TYR A 105 -7.94 11.44 -4.41
CA TYR A 105 -8.96 10.42 -4.68
C TYR A 105 -9.66 10.60 -6.03
N VAL A 106 -9.85 11.83 -6.50
CA VAL A 106 -10.38 12.07 -7.85
C VAL A 106 -9.41 11.51 -8.91
N LEU A 107 -8.11 11.82 -8.79
CA LEU A 107 -7.07 11.31 -9.68
C LEU A 107 -6.90 9.79 -9.57
N LEU A 108 -7.03 9.22 -8.37
CA LEU A 108 -6.92 7.79 -8.15
C LEU A 108 -8.06 7.02 -8.83
N LYS A 109 -9.30 7.53 -8.77
CA LYS A 109 -10.43 6.92 -9.45
C LYS A 109 -10.26 6.95 -10.96
N GLU A 110 -9.83 8.09 -11.47
CA GLU A 110 -9.49 8.28 -12.88
C GLU A 110 -8.39 7.31 -13.33
N ARG A 111 -7.29 7.20 -12.57
CA ARG A 111 -6.21 6.23 -12.83
C ARG A 111 -6.73 4.79 -12.88
N ASN A 112 -7.58 4.41 -11.92
CA ASN A 112 -8.14 3.06 -11.88
C ASN A 112 -9.04 2.78 -13.08
N MET A 113 -9.84 3.75 -13.51
CA MET A 113 -10.67 3.67 -14.72
C MET A 113 -9.81 3.54 -15.98
N LEU A 114 -8.70 4.27 -16.08
CA LEU A 114 -7.79 4.14 -17.23
C LEU A 114 -7.05 2.81 -17.26
N LEU A 115 -6.70 2.25 -16.10
CA LEU A 115 -6.06 0.94 -16.00
C LEU A 115 -7.01 -0.20 -16.38
N THR A 116 -8.30 -0.11 -16.01
CA THR A 116 -9.31 -1.09 -16.48
C THR A 116 -9.50 -0.99 -17.99
N LEU A 117 -9.50 0.22 -18.54
CA LEU A 117 -9.60 0.47 -19.97
C LEU A 117 -8.38 -0.08 -20.72
N GLU A 118 -7.16 0.20 -20.25
CA GLU A 118 -5.92 -0.34 -20.81
C GLU A 118 -5.92 -1.88 -20.84
N GLN A 119 -6.36 -2.49 -19.73
CA GLN A 119 -6.41 -3.94 -19.61
C GLN A 119 -7.47 -4.56 -20.52
N GLU A 120 -8.63 -3.94 -20.66
CA GLU A 120 -9.68 -4.41 -21.57
C GLU A 120 -9.27 -4.23 -23.04
N ALA A 121 -8.60 -3.12 -23.40
CA ALA A 121 -8.05 -2.93 -24.73
C ALA A 121 -7.03 -4.03 -25.09
N LYS A 122 -6.12 -4.36 -24.16
CA LYS A 122 -5.19 -5.50 -24.31
C LYS A 122 -5.92 -6.84 -24.50
N ARG A 123 -6.98 -7.08 -23.72
CA ARG A 123 -7.81 -8.30 -23.84
C ARG A 123 -8.48 -8.41 -25.20
N GLN A 124 -9.04 -7.30 -25.70
CA GLN A 124 -9.67 -7.22 -27.02
C GLN A 124 -8.66 -7.14 -28.17
N ARG A 125 -7.35 -7.03 -27.85
CA ARG A 125 -6.24 -6.84 -28.81
C ARG A 125 -6.40 -5.57 -29.66
N LEU A 126 -6.99 -4.53 -29.08
CA LEU A 126 -7.15 -3.22 -29.68
C LEU A 126 -6.17 -2.22 -29.03
N PRO A 127 -5.76 -1.17 -29.77
CA PRO A 127 -4.99 -0.08 -29.17
C PRO A 127 -5.85 0.66 -28.13
N MET A 128 -5.22 1.11 -27.05
CA MET A 128 -5.89 1.92 -26.02
C MET A 128 -6.23 3.31 -26.60
N PRO A 129 -7.48 3.79 -26.45
CA PRO A 129 -7.84 5.18 -26.66
C PRO A 129 -6.98 6.11 -25.78
N SER A 130 -6.24 7.02 -26.42
CA SER A 130 -5.47 8.11 -25.76
C SER A 130 -4.66 7.69 -24.50
N PRO A 131 -3.58 6.90 -24.64
CA PRO A 131 -2.75 6.48 -23.50
C PRO A 131 -2.09 7.66 -22.76
N GLU A 132 -1.90 8.80 -23.45
CA GLU A 132 -1.40 10.06 -22.87
C GLU A 132 -2.20 10.54 -21.65
N ARG A 133 -3.49 10.21 -21.57
CA ARG A 133 -4.34 10.58 -20.42
C ARG A 133 -3.84 9.91 -19.14
N LEU A 134 -3.38 8.66 -19.22
CA LEU A 134 -2.84 7.91 -18.09
C LEU A 134 -1.52 8.52 -17.61
N GLU A 135 -0.62 8.85 -18.54
CA GLU A 135 0.66 9.51 -18.23
C GLU A 135 0.43 10.84 -17.51
N LYS A 136 -0.47 11.68 -18.01
CA LYS A 136 -0.82 12.97 -17.38
C LYS A 136 -1.37 12.80 -15.97
N VAL A 137 -2.16 11.75 -15.71
CA VAL A 137 -2.69 11.46 -14.38
C VAL A 137 -1.58 10.98 -13.45
N ILE A 138 -0.67 10.13 -13.92
CA ILE A 138 0.50 9.67 -13.15
C ILE A 138 1.38 10.87 -12.78
N ASP A 139 1.73 11.72 -13.74
CA ASP A 139 2.50 12.94 -13.50
C ASP A 139 1.83 13.86 -12.47
N SER A 140 0.51 13.99 -12.56
CA SER A 140 -0.28 14.79 -11.61
C SER A 140 -0.26 14.20 -10.20
N MET A 141 -0.31 12.87 -10.08
CA MET A 141 -0.22 12.18 -8.80
C MET A 141 1.18 12.33 -8.19
N ASP A 142 2.24 12.15 -8.98
CA ASP A 142 3.62 12.30 -8.52
C ASP A 142 3.93 13.75 -8.12
N ALA A 143 3.41 14.73 -8.86
CA ALA A 143 3.48 16.15 -8.50
C ALA A 143 2.77 16.45 -7.17
N LEU A 144 1.62 15.82 -6.91
CA LEU A 144 0.88 15.97 -5.66
C LEU A 144 1.64 15.36 -4.49
N ASP A 145 2.13 14.12 -4.64
CA ASP A 145 2.94 13.44 -3.62
C ASP A 145 4.20 14.25 -3.29
N LYS A 146 4.89 14.75 -4.31
CA LYS A 146 6.06 15.62 -4.14
C LYS A 146 5.74 16.89 -3.33
N VAL A 147 4.66 17.60 -3.64
CA VAL A 147 4.27 18.82 -2.90
C VAL A 147 3.92 18.52 -1.44
N VAL A 148 3.28 17.39 -1.17
CA VAL A 148 2.96 16.96 0.20
C VAL A 148 4.24 16.61 0.95
N GLN A 149 5.16 15.85 0.33
CA GLN A 149 6.48 15.54 0.90
C GLN A 149 7.30 16.80 1.19
N GLU A 150 7.36 17.76 0.26
CA GLU A 150 8.02 19.06 0.46
C GLU A 150 7.49 19.78 1.72
N ARG A 151 6.16 19.78 1.92
CA ARG A 151 5.52 20.40 3.09
C ARG A 151 5.86 19.68 4.39
N GLU A 152 5.79 18.35 4.40
CA GLU A 152 6.12 17.53 5.57
C GLU A 152 7.61 17.65 5.95
N ASP A 153 8.48 17.70 4.97
CA ASP A 153 9.92 17.82 5.15
C ASP A 153 10.29 19.18 5.74
N ALA A 154 9.72 20.27 5.21
CA ALA A 154 9.90 21.61 5.76
C ALA A 154 9.41 21.70 7.23
N LEU A 155 8.24 21.13 7.52
CA LEU A 155 7.70 21.09 8.89
C LEU A 155 8.63 20.31 9.83
N ARG A 156 9.11 19.14 9.40
CA ARG A 156 10.01 18.28 10.18
C ARG A 156 11.34 18.96 10.48
N LEU A 157 11.92 19.66 9.50
CA LEU A 157 13.15 20.43 9.67
C LEU A 157 12.98 21.54 10.71
N LEU A 158 11.86 22.26 10.70
CA LEU A 158 11.59 23.31 11.68
C LEU A 158 11.35 22.77 13.09
N GLN A 159 10.69 21.62 13.23
CA GLN A 159 10.35 21.04 14.54
C GLN A 159 11.50 20.25 15.17
N THR A 160 12.22 19.46 14.38
CA THR A 160 13.22 18.49 14.88
C THR A 160 14.63 18.69 14.34
N GLY A 161 14.78 19.48 13.26
CA GLY A 161 16.04 19.60 12.52
C GLY A 161 16.47 18.35 11.75
N GLN A 162 15.62 17.31 11.68
CA GLN A 162 15.97 16.04 11.02
C GLN A 162 15.60 16.07 9.54
N GLU A 163 16.58 15.82 8.67
CA GLU A 163 16.36 15.78 7.21
C GLU A 163 15.46 14.62 6.78
N LYS A 164 15.68 13.41 7.31
CA LYS A 164 14.98 12.20 6.87
C LYS A 164 13.82 11.84 7.78
N ALA A 165 12.65 11.58 7.19
CA ALA A 165 11.47 11.10 7.93
C ALA A 165 11.74 9.76 8.65
N ARG A 166 12.42 8.84 7.97
CA ARG A 166 12.73 7.52 8.48
C ARG A 166 14.14 7.47 9.07
N PRO A 167 14.29 7.13 10.36
CA PRO A 167 15.59 6.96 10.98
C PRO A 167 16.44 5.87 10.31
N GLY A 168 17.74 6.10 10.28
CA GLY A 168 18.72 5.14 9.83
C GLY A 168 20.12 5.55 10.25
N ALA A 169 21.07 4.66 10.01
CA ALA A 169 22.48 4.92 10.28
C ALA A 169 23.36 4.28 9.22
N TRP A 170 24.50 4.90 8.96
CA TRP A 170 25.56 4.29 8.17
C TRP A 170 26.13 3.09 8.92
N ARG A 171 26.16 1.93 8.26
CA ARG A 171 26.68 0.67 8.81
C ARG A 171 27.53 -0.01 7.75
N ARG A 172 28.49 -0.83 8.19
CA ARG A 172 29.22 -1.73 7.28
C ARG A 172 28.50 -3.06 7.20
N ASP A 173 28.31 -3.54 5.99
CA ASP A 173 27.81 -4.89 5.76
C ASP A 173 28.89 -5.93 6.04
N ILE A 174 28.48 -7.20 6.03
CA ILE A 174 29.39 -8.36 6.10
C ILE A 174 30.45 -8.30 4.98
N PHE A 175 30.07 -7.70 3.85
CA PHE A 175 30.94 -7.50 2.70
C PHE A 175 31.76 -6.20 2.76
N GLY A 176 31.85 -5.48 3.88
CA GLY A 176 32.71 -4.29 4.00
C GLY A 176 32.14 -2.99 3.43
N ARG A 177 31.14 -3.06 2.56
CA ARG A 177 30.45 -1.90 1.96
C ARG A 177 29.74 -1.05 3.01
N ILE A 178 29.82 0.27 2.85
CA ILE A 178 29.09 1.24 3.68
C ILE A 178 27.67 1.38 3.13
N ILE A 179 26.68 1.00 3.93
CA ILE A 179 25.26 1.07 3.56
C ILE A 179 24.46 1.95 4.53
N TRP A 180 23.45 2.63 4.01
CA TRP A 180 22.45 3.31 4.84
C TRP A 180 21.44 2.29 5.37
N HIS A 181 21.62 1.84 6.62
CA HIS A 181 20.71 0.90 7.24
C HIS A 181 19.45 1.62 7.77
N LYS A 182 18.33 1.43 7.08
CA LYS A 182 17.01 1.94 7.49
C LYS A 182 16.49 1.17 8.70
N PHE A 183 16.22 1.85 9.81
CA PHE A 183 15.68 1.20 11.00
C PHE A 183 14.26 0.68 10.77
N LYS A 184 13.91 -0.36 11.53
CA LYS A 184 12.57 -0.96 11.56
C LYS A 184 12.00 -0.76 12.95
N GLN A 185 10.69 -0.56 13.02
CA GLN A 185 9.98 -0.50 14.29
C GLN A 185 9.93 -1.92 14.89
N TRP A 186 10.23 -2.04 16.19
CA TRP A 186 10.20 -3.29 16.94
C TRP A 186 9.54 -3.04 18.30
N PRO A 187 8.76 -4.00 18.83
CA PRO A 187 8.13 -3.85 20.14
C PRO A 187 9.10 -4.07 21.32
N ILE A 188 10.25 -4.70 21.08
CA ILE A 188 11.23 -5.08 22.10
C ILE A 188 12.59 -4.45 21.73
N PRO A 189 13.41 -4.02 22.71
CA PRO A 189 14.77 -3.57 22.48
C PRO A 189 15.62 -4.55 21.67
N TRP A 190 16.58 -4.01 20.91
CA TRP A 190 17.35 -4.77 19.92
C TRP A 190 18.16 -5.93 20.52
N TYR A 191 18.69 -5.76 21.74
CA TYR A 191 19.54 -6.76 22.40
C TYR A 191 18.79 -8.03 22.82
N LEU A 192 17.46 -7.97 23.02
CA LEU A 192 16.62 -9.15 23.26
C LEU A 192 16.13 -9.80 21.96
N ASN A 193 16.23 -9.08 20.84
CA ASN A 193 15.69 -9.53 19.56
C ASN A 193 16.64 -10.53 18.88
N LYS A 194 16.34 -11.83 19.03
CA LYS A 194 17.08 -12.93 18.37
C LYS A 194 17.20 -12.78 16.85
N ARG A 195 16.23 -12.14 16.17
CA ARG A 195 16.29 -11.92 14.71
C ARG A 195 17.23 -10.77 14.37
N TYR A 196 17.26 -9.71 15.18
CA TYR A 196 18.19 -8.60 14.99
C TYR A 196 19.63 -9.04 15.28
N ASN A 197 19.87 -9.73 16.40
CA ASN A 197 21.20 -10.17 16.82
C ASN A 197 21.86 -11.18 15.87
N ARG A 198 21.09 -11.87 15.02
CA ARG A 198 21.63 -12.72 13.95
C ARG A 198 22.23 -11.94 12.80
N LYS A 199 21.87 -10.66 12.63
CA LYS A 199 22.45 -9.79 11.60
C LYS A 199 23.80 -9.28 12.08
N ARG A 200 24.78 -9.31 11.17
CA ARG A 200 26.13 -8.79 11.40
C ARG A 200 26.29 -7.47 10.65
N PHE A 201 26.65 -6.42 11.38
CA PHE A 201 26.95 -5.09 10.83
C PHE A 201 28.44 -4.78 10.94
N PHE A 202 29.27 -5.79 10.74
CA PHE A 202 30.71 -5.71 10.70
C PHE A 202 31.23 -6.66 9.63
N ALA A 203 32.31 -6.25 8.97
CA ALA A 203 33.05 -7.07 8.04
C ALA A 203 34.21 -7.75 8.76
N MET A 204 34.57 -8.94 8.30
CA MET A 204 35.75 -9.65 8.79
C MET A 204 37.00 -9.16 8.04
N PRO A 205 38.20 -9.23 8.63
CA PRO A 205 39.43 -8.71 8.00
C PRO A 205 39.73 -9.29 6.61
N TYR A 206 39.37 -10.54 6.35
CA TYR A 206 39.58 -11.18 5.04
C TYR A 206 38.82 -10.50 3.88
N VAL A 207 37.83 -9.66 4.19
CA VAL A 207 37.02 -8.94 3.20
C VAL A 207 37.79 -7.73 2.63
N GLU A 208 38.79 -7.23 3.34
CA GLU A 208 39.56 -6.04 2.95
C GLU A 208 40.22 -6.22 1.58
N ARG A 209 40.83 -7.40 1.30
CA ARG A 209 41.40 -7.72 -0.01
C ARG A 209 40.40 -7.57 -1.15
N PHE A 210 39.15 -8.00 -0.93
CA PHE A 210 38.10 -7.88 -1.94
C PHE A 210 37.64 -6.44 -2.11
N MET A 211 37.61 -5.65 -1.04
CA MET A 211 37.28 -4.22 -1.13
C MET A 211 38.33 -3.47 -1.93
N SER A 212 39.62 -3.70 -1.69
CA SER A 212 40.69 -3.09 -2.47
C SER A 212 40.63 -3.47 -3.95
N LEU A 213 40.33 -4.73 -4.28
CA LEU A 213 40.14 -5.15 -5.67
C LEU A 213 38.92 -4.47 -6.32
N LEU A 214 37.83 -4.30 -5.58
CA LEU A 214 36.64 -3.58 -6.08
C LEU A 214 36.92 -2.09 -6.31
N GLU A 215 37.73 -1.47 -5.45
CA GLU A 215 38.18 -0.09 -5.61
C GLU A 215 39.02 0.06 -6.89
N ILE A 216 40.00 -0.82 -7.10
CA ILE A 216 40.81 -0.85 -8.33
C ILE A 216 39.94 -1.03 -9.57
N LEU A 217 39.01 -1.98 -9.55
CA LEU A 217 38.10 -2.20 -10.68
C LEU A 217 37.21 -0.98 -10.95
N HIS A 218 36.71 -0.32 -9.91
CA HIS A 218 35.90 0.88 -10.05
C HIS A 218 36.69 2.04 -10.66
N GLU A 219 37.97 2.17 -10.31
CA GLU A 219 38.88 3.18 -10.87
C GLU A 219 39.22 2.89 -12.34
N GLN A 220 39.34 1.63 -12.73
CA GLN A 220 39.66 1.23 -14.11
C GLN A 220 38.46 1.29 -15.08
N LEU A 221 37.22 1.18 -14.58
CA LEU A 221 36.01 1.21 -15.42
C LEU A 221 35.87 2.45 -16.33
N PRO A 222 36.11 3.70 -15.88
CA PRO A 222 36.07 4.86 -16.77
C PRO A 222 37.12 4.80 -17.89
N GLU A 223 38.33 4.33 -17.61
CA GLU A 223 39.40 4.20 -18.63
C GLU A 223 39.05 3.17 -19.71
N TYR A 224 38.38 2.07 -19.35
CA TYR A 224 37.93 1.07 -20.33
C TYR A 224 36.76 1.55 -21.20
N GLN A 225 35.88 2.42 -20.71
CA GLN A 225 34.78 2.95 -21.51
C GLN A 225 35.26 3.99 -22.54
N GLU A 226 36.29 4.77 -22.21
CA GLU A 226 36.90 5.71 -23.16
C GLU A 226 37.70 5.00 -24.27
N HIS A 227 38.42 3.92 -23.95
CA HIS A 227 39.21 3.15 -24.92
C HIS A 227 38.40 2.28 -25.89
N VAL A 228 37.14 1.95 -25.58
CA VAL A 228 36.26 1.13 -26.43
C VAL A 228 35.37 1.99 -27.34
N LEU A 229 35.23 3.29 -27.05
CA LEU A 229 34.39 4.23 -27.80
C LEU A 229 35.18 5.28 -28.60
N GLY A 230 36.52 5.25 -28.56
CA GLY A 230 37.42 6.05 -29.40
C GLY A 230 38.05 5.23 -30.52
#